data_AF-A0A9J5YNQ3-F1
#
_entry.id   AF-A0A9J5YNQ3-F1
#
_cell.length_a   1.000
_cell.length_b   1.000
_cell.length_c   1.000
_cell.angle_alpha   90.00
_cell.angle_beta   90.00
_cell.angle_gamma   90.00
#
_symmetry.space_group_name_H-M   'P 1'
#
loop_
_entity.id
_entity.type
_entity.pdbx_description
1 polymer ?
#
loop_
_entity_poly.entity_id
_entity_poly.type
_entity_poly.pdbx_seq_one_letter_code
_entity_poly.pdbx_strand_id
1 'polypeptide(L)'
;MELATLCDIKVCTVITGPNGELQTWPVNFLDACKKVLDLYSQNLKPGKKHKESSTPVPLPGEEQGEKDLLTLIELKLAAVNRRIHFLENMNVVADKGKIKSIE
;
A
#
# COMPACT_ATOMS: atom_id res chain seq x y z
N MET A 1 19.79 -0.96 12.75
CA MET A 1 20.53 -2.22 12.46
C MET A 1 19.68 -3.46 12.74
N GLU A 2 19.06 -3.57 13.91
CA GLU A 2 18.27 -4.76 14.31
C GLU A 2 17.20 -5.14 13.29
N LEU A 3 16.34 -4.21 12.88
CA LEU A 3 15.27 -4.46 11.90
C LEU A 3 15.80 -5.03 10.57
N ALA A 4 16.84 -4.39 10.02
CA ALA A 4 17.44 -4.82 8.75
C ALA A 4 18.02 -6.25 8.86
N THR A 5 18.56 -6.60 10.03
CA THR A 5 19.20 -7.89 10.27
C THR A 5 18.17 -8.99 10.56
N LEU A 6 17.16 -8.70 11.38
CA LEU A 6 16.14 -9.66 11.79
C LEU A 6 15.16 -10.00 10.68
N CYS A 7 14.88 -9.04 9.79
CA CYS A 7 13.89 -9.21 8.73
C CYS A 7 14.50 -9.36 7.33
N ASP A 8 15.84 -9.36 7.20
CA ASP A 8 16.56 -9.38 5.93
C ASP A 8 16.03 -8.33 4.92
N ILE A 9 15.82 -7.11 5.42
CA ILE A 9 15.31 -5.99 4.60
C ILE A 9 16.39 -4.95 4.35
N LYS A 10 16.38 -4.39 3.13
CA LYS A 10 17.24 -3.28 2.74
C LYS A 10 16.65 -1.97 3.26
N VAL A 11 17.32 -1.32 4.21
CA VAL A 11 16.88 -0.06 4.83
C VAL A 11 18.04 0.92 4.89
N CYS A 12 17.75 2.18 4.60
CA CYS A 12 18.63 3.31 4.89
C CYS A 12 17.88 4.35 5.72
N THR A 13 18.60 5.09 6.55
CA THR A 13 18.05 6.22 7.31
C THR A 13 18.83 7.48 6.96
N VAL A 14 18.12 8.55 6.66
CA VAL A 14 18.68 9.88 6.40
C VAL A 14 18.08 10.83 7.43
N ILE A 15 18.95 11.46 8.23
CA ILE A 15 18.56 12.37 9.30
C ILE A 15 19.17 13.73 8.99
N THR A 16 18.32 14.76 8.92
CA THR A 16 18.74 16.14 8.74
C THR A 16 18.66 16.86 10.07
N GLY A 17 19.80 17.35 10.57
CA GLY A 17 19.89 18.14 11.79
C GLY A 17 19.38 19.57 11.61
N PRO A 18 19.11 20.30 12.71
CA PRO A 18 18.59 21.66 12.68
C PRO A 18 19.56 22.69 12.06
N ASN A 19 20.84 22.35 12.01
CA ASN A 19 21.94 23.09 11.37
C ASN A 19 22.15 22.69 9.89
N GLY A 20 21.31 21.80 9.35
CA GLY A 20 21.49 21.26 8.00
C GLY A 20 22.54 20.14 7.91
N GLU A 21 23.08 19.65 9.03
CA GLU A 21 23.97 18.49 9.01
C GLU A 21 23.21 17.22 8.60
N LEU A 22 23.80 16.47 7.67
CA LEU A 22 23.23 15.22 7.20
C LEU A 22 23.91 14.04 7.86
N GLN A 23 23.15 13.26 8.62
CA GLN A 23 23.59 11.98 9.15
C GLN A 23 22.89 10.85 8.39
N THR A 24 23.67 9.84 7.99
CA THR A 24 23.12 8.68 7.28
C THR A 24 23.48 7.39 7.99
N TRP A 25 22.56 6.44 7.96
CA TRP A 25 22.81 5.07 8.36
C TRP A 25 22.50 4.14 7.18
N PRO A 26 23.46 3.27 6.78
CA PRO A 26 24.78 3.06 7.38
C PRO A 26 25.75 4.24 7.17
N VAL A 27 26.66 4.46 8.12
CA VAL A 27 27.61 5.60 8.12
C VAL A 27 28.53 5.53 6.91
N ASN A 28 28.64 6.63 6.16
CA ASN A 28 29.50 6.80 4.98
C ASN A 28 29.27 5.82 3.81
N PHE A 29 28.16 5.10 3.80
CA PHE A 29 27.79 4.18 2.74
C PHE A 29 26.84 4.86 1.75
N LEU A 30 27.25 6.03 1.24
CA LEU A 30 26.49 6.80 0.24
C LEU A 30 26.03 5.90 -0.91
N ASP A 31 26.84 4.92 -1.30
CA ASP A 31 26.49 3.93 -2.32
C ASP A 31 25.48 2.84 -1.88
N ALA A 32 25.41 2.47 -0.60
CA ALA A 32 24.33 1.58 -0.13
C ALA A 32 23.02 2.35 0.04
N CYS A 33 23.06 3.59 0.53
CA CYS A 33 21.88 4.46 0.57
C CYS A 33 21.35 4.74 -0.84
N LYS A 34 22.23 5.03 -1.81
CA LYS A 34 21.86 5.18 -3.23
C LYS A 34 21.08 3.98 -3.76
N LYS A 35 21.53 2.75 -3.53
CA LYS A 35 20.81 1.54 -4.01
C LYS A 35 19.38 1.45 -3.46
N VAL A 36 19.17 1.84 -2.20
CA VAL A 36 17.84 1.85 -1.58
C VAL A 36 17.00 3.01 -2.14
N LEU A 37 17.60 4.19 -2.32
CA LEU A 37 16.95 5.36 -2.92
C LEU A 37 16.59 5.15 -4.39
N ASP A 38 17.45 4.50 -5.17
CA ASP A 38 17.23 4.14 -6.57
C ASP A 38 16.08 3.14 -6.68
N LEU A 39 16.07 2.11 -5.81
CA LEU A 39 14.97 1.17 -5.72
C LEU A 39 13.66 1.90 -5.41
N TYR A 40 13.67 2.81 -4.44
CA TYR A 40 12.49 3.62 -4.13
C TYR A 40 12.06 4.49 -5.31
N SER A 41 13.02 5.14 -6.00
CA SER A 41 12.77 6.02 -7.14
C SER A 41 12.20 5.30 -8.36
N GLN A 42 12.62 4.06 -8.60
CA GLN A 42 12.04 3.20 -9.64
C GLN A 42 10.62 2.74 -9.30
N ASN A 43 10.29 2.68 -8.01
CA ASN A 43 8.95 2.34 -7.50
C ASN A 43 8.05 3.57 -7.29
N LEU A 44 8.59 4.79 -7.38
CA LEU A 44 7.81 6.01 -7.51
C LEU A 44 7.16 5.99 -8.89
N LYS A 45 5.93 5.47 -8.96
CA LYS A 45 5.03 5.82 -10.06
C LYS A 45 4.99 7.36 -10.15
N PRO A 46 4.90 7.96 -11.35
CA PRO A 46 4.84 9.41 -11.49
C PRO A 46 3.55 9.92 -10.85
N GLY A 47 3.63 10.24 -9.56
CA GLY A 47 2.52 10.57 -8.69
C GLY A 47 2.89 11.80 -7.89
N LYS A 48 2.50 12.95 -8.44
CA LYS A 48 2.38 14.26 -7.78
C LYS A 48 3.71 14.84 -7.27
N LYS A 49 4.33 15.63 -8.15
CA LYS A 49 5.22 16.73 -7.74
C LYS A 49 4.45 17.56 -6.69
N HIS A 50 4.95 17.61 -5.47
CA HIS A 50 4.50 18.56 -4.47
C HIS A 50 4.88 19.95 -5.01
N LYS A 51 3.95 20.61 -5.69
CA LYS A 51 4.10 21.98 -6.15
C LYS A 51 3.74 22.87 -4.99
N GLU A 52 4.75 23.32 -4.24
CA GLU A 52 4.57 24.48 -3.37
C GLU A 52 4.18 25.68 -4.24
N SER A 53 2.99 26.22 -3.92
CA SER A 53 2.40 27.53 -4.26
C SER A 53 2.89 28.26 -5.53
N SER A 54 2.00 28.39 -6.51
CA SER A 54 1.25 29.64 -6.77
C SER A 54 0.67 29.68 -8.20
N THR A 55 -0.61 30.06 -8.28
CA THR A 55 -1.42 30.43 -9.47
C THR A 55 -2.11 29.29 -10.26
N PRO A 56 -3.44 29.40 -10.51
CA PRO A 56 -4.27 28.35 -11.10
C PRO A 56 -4.30 28.41 -12.63
N VAL A 57 -4.13 27.27 -13.29
CA VAL A 57 -4.58 27.07 -14.69
C VAL A 57 -5.22 25.69 -14.77
N PRO A 58 -6.47 25.55 -15.27
CA PRO A 58 -7.19 24.28 -15.30
C PRO A 58 -6.70 23.43 -16.47
N LEU A 59 -6.34 22.17 -16.22
CA LEU A 59 -6.14 21.18 -17.28
C LEU A 59 -7.11 20.01 -17.10
N PRO A 60 -7.80 19.60 -18.18
CA PRO A 60 -8.82 18.57 -18.16
C PRO A 60 -8.15 17.19 -18.12
N GLY A 61 -8.55 16.34 -17.17
CA GLY A 61 -8.13 14.93 -17.17
C GLY A 61 -8.08 14.23 -15.80
N GLU A 62 -8.32 14.93 -14.68
CA GLU A 62 -8.18 14.33 -13.34
C GLU A 62 -9.36 13.41 -12.94
N GLU A 63 -10.51 13.46 -13.64
CA GLU A 63 -11.67 12.65 -13.26
C GLU A 63 -11.54 11.15 -13.58
N GLN A 64 -10.69 10.75 -14.52
CA GLN A 64 -10.73 9.37 -15.03
C GLN A 64 -10.05 8.38 -14.07
N GLY A 65 -8.92 8.75 -13.45
CA GLY A 65 -8.21 7.88 -12.51
C GLY A 65 -8.92 7.67 -11.18
N GLU A 66 -9.67 8.67 -10.70
CA GLU A 66 -10.47 8.54 -9.48
C GLU A 66 -11.72 7.67 -9.71
N LYS A 67 -12.38 7.81 -10.86
CA LYS A 67 -13.48 6.93 -11.28
C LYS A 67 -13.02 5.48 -11.42
N ASP A 68 -11.81 5.25 -11.95
CA ASP A 68 -11.23 3.91 -12.08
C ASP A 68 -10.91 3.26 -10.73
N LEU A 69 -10.51 4.06 -9.72
CA LEU A 69 -10.25 3.54 -8.38
C LEU A 69 -11.55 3.24 -7.62
N LEU A 70 -12.55 4.11 -7.73
CA LEU A 70 -13.86 3.91 -7.11
C LEU A 70 -14.57 2.67 -7.67
N THR A 71 -14.57 2.51 -8.99
CA THR A 71 -15.13 1.31 -9.65
C THR A 71 -14.40 0.02 -9.25
N LEU A 72 -13.07 0.08 -9.07
CA LEU A 72 -12.29 -1.05 -8.57
C LEU A 72 -12.65 -1.43 -7.12
N ILE A 73 -12.87 -0.43 -6.25
CA ILE A 73 -13.29 -0.65 -4.86
C ILE A 73 -14.69 -1.26 -4.82
N GLU A 74 -15.63 -0.73 -5.60
CA GLU A 74 -16.99 -1.27 -5.73
C GLU A 74 -16.99 -2.72 -6.21
N LEU A 75 -16.18 -3.05 -7.21
CA LEU A 75 -16.07 -4.41 -7.73
C LEU A 75 -15.50 -5.38 -6.69
N LYS A 76 -14.48 -4.96 -5.92
CA LYS A 76 -13.94 -5.77 -4.83
C LYS A 76 -14.93 -5.96 -3.70
N LEU A 77 -15.66 -4.91 -3.32
CA LEU A 77 -16.70 -4.98 -2.30
C LEU A 77 -17.82 -5.95 -2.71
N ALA A 78 -18.25 -5.91 -3.97
CA ALA A 78 -19.23 -6.84 -4.51
C ALA A 78 -18.73 -8.31 -4.49
N ALA A 79 -17.45 -8.54 -4.79
CA ALA A 79 -16.87 -9.88 -4.73
C ALA A 79 -16.83 -10.44 -3.29
N VAL A 80 -16.47 -9.60 -2.31
CA VAL A 80 -16.48 -9.98 -0.90
C VAL A 80 -17.91 -10.29 -0.42
N ASN A 81 -18.88 -9.44 -0.74
CA ASN A 81 -20.28 -9.68 -0.35
C ASN A 81 -20.84 -10.98 -0.96
N ARG A 82 -20.54 -11.27 -2.23
CA ARG A 82 -20.90 -12.56 -2.85
C ARG A 82 -20.29 -13.75 -2.10
N ARG A 83 -19.04 -13.63 -1.65
CA ARG A 83 -18.37 -14.71 -0.91
C ARG A 83 -18.98 -14.91 0.48
N ILE A 84 -19.31 -13.82 1.19
CA ILE A 84 -19.99 -13.89 2.50
C ILE A 84 -21.33 -14.61 2.34
N HIS A 85 -22.17 -14.16 1.41
CA HIS A 85 -23.47 -14.80 1.16
C HIS A 85 -23.35 -16.28 0.77
N PHE A 86 -22.35 -16.63 -0.05
CA PHE A 86 -22.09 -18.03 -0.38
C PHE A 86 -21.75 -18.87 0.85
N LEU A 87 -20.90 -18.35 1.73
CA LEU A 87 -20.49 -19.04 2.96
C LEU A 87 -21.64 -19.14 3.97
N GLU A 88 -22.45 -18.10 4.12
CA GLU A 88 -23.66 -18.11 4.95
C GLU A 88 -24.64 -19.19 4.47
N ASN A 89 -24.92 -19.23 3.15
CA ASN A 89 -25.81 -20.24 2.60
C ASN A 89 -25.25 -21.67 2.74
N MET A 90 -23.94 -21.86 2.58
CA MET A 90 -23.29 -23.15 2.84
C MET A 90 -23.35 -23.56 4.32
N ASN A 91 -23.20 -22.60 5.24
CA ASN A 91 -23.34 -22.87 6.67
C ASN A 91 -24.79 -23.28 7.03
N VAL A 92 -25.79 -22.61 6.44
CA VAL A 92 -27.21 -22.98 6.60
C VAL A 92 -27.51 -24.38 6.05
N VAL A 93 -26.91 -24.76 4.91
CA VAL A 93 -27.06 -26.10 4.33
C VAL A 93 -26.38 -27.17 5.19
N ALA A 94 -25.21 -26.87 5.76
CA ALA A 94 -24.49 -27.79 6.66
C ALA A 94 -25.23 -28.01 7.99
N ASP A 95 -25.89 -26.98 8.52
CA ASP A 95 -26.63 -27.06 9.78
C ASP A 95 -27.96 -27.84 9.63
N LYS A 96 -28.63 -27.72 8.48
CA LYS A 96 -29.85 -28.49 8.15
C LYS A 96 -29.61 -29.99 7.94
N GLY A 97 -28.35 -30.43 7.80
CA GLY A 97 -27.98 -31.85 7.65
C GLY A 97 -27.82 -32.62 8.97
N LYS A 98 -27.91 -31.95 10.13
CA LYS A 98 -27.58 -32.54 11.45
C LYS A 98 -28.77 -32.93 12.35
N ILE A 99 -30.00 -32.90 11.84
CA ILE A 99 -31.17 -33.34 12.62
C ILE A 99 -31.79 -34.59 11.99
N LYS A 100 -31.17 -35.76 12.18
CA LYS A 100 -31.90 -37.04 12.31
C LYS A 100 -31.10 -38.06 13.12
N SER A 101 -31.83 -38.71 14.02
CA SER A 101 -31.50 -39.94 14.77
C SER A 101 -30.63 -39.74 16.00
N ILE A 102 -31.31 -39.64 17.15
CA ILE A 102 -31.05 -40.55 18.26
C ILE A 102 -32.43 -41.06 18.71
N GLU A 103 -32.59 -42.37 18.58
CA GLU A 103 -33.72 -43.20 19.03
C GLU A 103 -33.62 -43.48 20.53
#